data_AF-A0A4Y3JMY4-F1
#
_entry.id   AF-A0A4Y3JMY4-F1
#
_cell.length_a   1.000
_cell.length_b   1.000
_cell.length_c   1.000
_cell.angle_alpha   90.00
_cell.angle_beta   90.00
_cell.angle_gamma   90.00
#
_symmetry.space_group_name_H-M   'P 1'
#
loop_
_entity.id
_entity.type
_entity.pdbx_description
1 polymer ?
#
loop_
_entity_poly.entity_id
_entity_poly.type
_entity_poly.pdbx_seq_one_letter_code
_entity_poly.pdbx_strand_id
1 'polypeptide(L)'
;MECPFSNSKWKKTSGRRSTSSPLANRILLTLEEQFDRIIYILKKQTGLLINKKLAKEMLITYLKNEGWLYKEATLNNLPWIFGQCSPAIPLFGRMIQKNSELHQVIQENCPEVQFVPASFSSDYVQIKNQEGMFVTLYFTFLNHEKCVVEEEIHETMDFLVFRENRLEEDDIIFSKTLPIESVYFSNLASSKKYEDNRNQELLKLAKNMIHLYISK
;
A
#
# COMPACT_ATOMS: atom_id res chain seq x y z
N MET A 1 2.63 -0.21 -34.90
CA MET A 1 2.60 -0.04 -33.43
C MET A 1 1.45 -0.93 -32.94
N GLU A 2 1.74 -2.14 -32.46
CA GLU A 2 0.70 -3.05 -31.96
C GLU A 2 0.39 -2.71 -30.50
N CYS A 3 -0.83 -2.26 -30.24
CA CYS A 3 -1.31 -2.02 -28.88
C CYS A 3 -1.61 -3.38 -28.21
N PRO A 4 -0.93 -3.75 -27.11
CA PRO A 4 -1.12 -5.05 -26.43
C PRO A 4 -2.53 -5.29 -25.88
N PHE A 5 -3.35 -4.24 -25.80
CA PHE A 5 -4.71 -4.25 -25.26
C PHE A 5 -5.81 -4.34 -26.33
N SER A 6 -5.45 -4.32 -27.63
CA SER A 6 -6.41 -4.47 -28.74
C SER A 6 -6.96 -5.90 -28.89
N ASN A 7 -6.44 -6.85 -28.12
CA ASN A 7 -6.86 -8.24 -28.17
C ASN A 7 -7.99 -8.50 -27.16
N SER A 8 -9.20 -8.74 -27.66
CA SER A 8 -10.39 -9.08 -26.84
C SER A 8 -10.26 -10.40 -26.05
N LYS A 9 -9.16 -11.13 -26.24
CA LYS A 9 -8.80 -12.35 -25.50
C LYS A 9 -7.69 -12.14 -24.47
N TRP A 10 -7.34 -10.88 -24.13
CA TRP A 10 -6.31 -10.61 -23.13
C TRP A 10 -6.70 -11.22 -21.78
N LYS A 11 -5.90 -12.17 -21.31
CA LYS A 11 -6.00 -12.75 -19.97
C LYS A 11 -4.93 -12.13 -19.09
N LYS A 12 -5.30 -11.80 -17.84
CA LYS A 12 -4.39 -11.39 -16.77
C LYS A 12 -3.25 -12.42 -16.67
N THR A 13 -2.04 -12.04 -17.07
CA THR A 13 -0.89 -12.94 -16.94
C THR A 13 -0.35 -12.82 -15.53
N SER A 14 -0.71 -13.77 -14.68
CA SER A 14 -0.07 -13.94 -13.38
C SER A 14 1.40 -14.35 -13.57
N GLY A 15 2.22 -14.05 -12.56
CA GLY A 15 3.63 -14.45 -12.50
C GLY A 15 4.63 -13.29 -12.53
N ARG A 16 5.90 -13.66 -12.64
CA ARG A 16 7.06 -12.76 -12.58
C ARG A 16 7.64 -12.48 -13.96
N ARG A 17 8.18 -11.28 -14.15
CA ARG A 17 9.06 -10.88 -15.25
C ARG A 17 10.47 -11.39 -14.98
N SER A 18 11.27 -11.44 -16.04
CA SER A 18 12.71 -11.70 -15.92
C SER A 18 13.39 -10.62 -15.07
N THR A 19 14.39 -11.01 -14.28
CA THR A 19 15.29 -10.09 -13.56
C THR A 19 16.09 -9.21 -14.51
N SER A 20 16.28 -9.63 -15.77
CA SER A 20 16.92 -8.81 -16.81
C SER A 20 15.98 -7.77 -17.46
N SER A 21 14.71 -7.69 -17.03
CA SER A 21 13.74 -6.77 -17.61
C SER A 21 14.13 -5.31 -17.31
N PRO A 22 14.29 -4.44 -18.34
CA PRO A 22 14.56 -3.02 -18.13
C PRO A 22 13.47 -2.33 -17.31
N LEU A 23 12.21 -2.72 -17.50
CA LEU A 23 11.08 -2.19 -16.72
C LEU A 23 11.18 -2.59 -15.25
N ALA A 24 11.54 -3.85 -14.96
CA ALA A 24 11.69 -4.31 -13.59
C ALA A 24 12.80 -3.55 -12.85
N ASN A 25 13.94 -3.34 -13.50
CA ASN A 25 15.04 -2.54 -12.97
C ASN A 25 14.62 -1.08 -12.73
N ARG A 26 13.83 -0.50 -13.66
CA ARG A 26 13.31 0.85 -13.49
C ARG A 26 12.30 0.96 -12.35
N ILE A 27 11.46 -0.06 -12.13
CA ILE A 27 10.53 -0.13 -10.99
C ILE A 27 11.31 -0.15 -9.67
N LEU A 28 12.35 -0.99 -9.57
CA LEU A 28 13.17 -1.09 -8.37
C LEU A 28 13.92 0.22 -8.07
N LEU A 29 14.48 0.87 -9.09
CA LEU A 29 15.11 2.19 -8.95
C LEU A 29 14.09 3.26 -8.52
N THR A 30 12.89 3.24 -9.10
CA THR A 30 11.81 4.18 -8.73
C THR A 30 11.36 3.96 -7.29
N LEU A 31 11.28 2.70 -6.84
CA LEU A 31 10.99 2.36 -5.44
C LEU A 31 12.02 2.97 -4.50
N GLU A 32 13.32 2.88 -4.83
CA GLU A 32 14.39 3.51 -4.04
C GLU A 32 14.25 5.03 -3.99
N GLU A 33 14.14 5.66 -5.15
CA GLU A 33 14.16 7.13 -5.31
C GLU A 33 12.89 7.81 -4.78
N GLN A 34 11.76 7.10 -4.75
CA GLN A 34 10.43 7.65 -4.46
C GLN A 34 9.75 6.98 -3.25
N PHE A 35 10.51 6.26 -2.41
CA PHE A 35 9.92 5.47 -1.33
C PHE A 35 9.05 6.28 -0.38
N ASP A 36 9.49 7.48 0.01
CA ASP A 36 8.73 8.37 0.87
C ASP A 36 7.39 8.80 0.25
N ARG A 37 7.38 9.05 -1.06
CA ARG A 37 6.17 9.41 -1.82
C ARG A 37 5.23 8.22 -1.98
N ILE A 38 5.75 7.01 -2.17
CA ILE A 38 4.95 5.78 -2.13
C ILE A 38 4.23 5.65 -0.79
N ILE A 39 4.95 5.81 0.33
CA ILE A 39 4.36 5.78 1.67
C ILE A 39 3.33 6.90 1.87
N TYR A 40 3.61 8.10 1.36
CA TYR A 40 2.68 9.24 1.41
C TYR A 40 1.34 8.94 0.71
N ILE A 41 1.37 8.34 -0.49
CA ILE A 41 0.16 8.02 -1.25
C ILE A 41 -0.71 7.03 -0.46
N LEU A 42 -0.11 5.94 0.01
CA LEU A 42 -0.83 4.94 0.78
C LEU A 42 -1.43 5.53 2.05
N LYS A 43 -0.67 6.34 2.80
CA LYS A 43 -1.16 7.06 3.98
C LYS A 43 -2.36 7.95 3.66
N LYS A 44 -2.27 8.74 2.58
CA LYS A 44 -3.32 9.69 2.17
C LYS A 44 -4.62 8.99 1.79
N GLN A 45 -4.54 7.88 1.07
CA GLN A 45 -5.73 7.19 0.55
C GLN A 45 -6.44 6.33 1.61
N THR A 46 -5.66 5.72 2.52
CA THR A 46 -6.17 4.79 3.55
C THR A 46 -6.49 5.46 4.88
N GLY A 47 -5.90 6.61 5.17
CA GLY A 47 -5.93 7.21 6.50
C GLY A 47 -5.05 6.48 7.54
N LEU A 48 -4.35 5.42 7.15
CA LEU A 48 -3.43 4.68 8.03
C LEU A 48 -2.08 5.41 8.13
N LEU A 49 -1.58 5.61 9.34
CA LEU A 49 -0.21 6.08 9.53
C LEU A 49 0.78 4.94 9.29
N ILE A 50 1.49 5.02 8.17
CA ILE A 50 2.61 4.14 7.88
C ILE A 50 3.90 4.78 8.42
N ASN A 51 4.21 4.47 9.68
CA ASN A 51 5.45 4.92 10.31
C ASN A 51 6.69 4.19 9.74
N LYS A 52 7.90 4.68 10.04
CA LYS A 52 9.16 4.11 9.54
C LYS A 52 9.33 2.61 9.81
N LYS A 53 8.86 2.13 10.97
CA LYS A 53 8.93 0.70 11.33
C LYS A 53 8.04 -0.13 10.39
N LEU A 54 6.78 0.28 10.23
CA LEU A 54 5.85 -0.39 9.31
C LEU A 54 6.32 -0.31 7.85
N ALA A 55 6.79 0.87 7.41
CA ALA A 55 7.36 1.04 6.07
C ALA A 55 8.53 0.08 5.81
N LYS A 56 9.42 -0.09 6.80
CA LYS A 56 10.52 -1.07 6.73
C LYS A 56 10.02 -2.51 6.61
N GLU A 57 9.04 -2.89 7.42
CA GLU A 57 8.42 -4.22 7.39
C GLU A 57 7.81 -4.51 6.01
N MET A 58 7.03 -3.57 5.48
CA MET A 58 6.43 -3.67 4.13
C MET A 58 7.50 -3.74 3.04
N LEU A 59 8.57 -2.95 3.13
CA LEU A 59 9.66 -2.98 2.16
C LEU A 59 10.42 -4.31 2.16
N ILE A 60 10.72 -4.86 3.35
CA ILE A 60 11.37 -6.18 3.44
C ILE A 60 10.50 -7.24 2.76
N THR A 61 9.20 -7.22 3.01
CA THR A 61 8.26 -8.16 2.41
C THR A 61 8.22 -8.00 0.90
N TYR A 62 8.09 -6.77 0.39
CA TYR A 62 8.13 -6.48 -1.04
C TYR A 62 9.41 -7.02 -1.69
N LEU A 63 10.55 -6.83 -1.04
CA LEU A 63 11.85 -7.29 -1.54
C LEU A 63 11.94 -8.82 -1.55
N LYS A 64 11.53 -9.49 -0.47
CA LYS A 64 11.52 -10.96 -0.37
C LYS A 64 10.58 -11.60 -1.38
N ASN A 65 9.46 -10.95 -1.68
CA ASN A 65 8.47 -11.45 -2.62
C ASN A 65 8.79 -11.15 -4.09
N GLU A 66 9.87 -10.40 -4.32
CA GLU A 66 10.28 -9.90 -5.64
C GLU A 66 9.17 -9.08 -6.32
N GLY A 67 8.50 -8.21 -5.55
CA GLY A 67 7.33 -7.47 -6.02
C GLY A 67 7.57 -6.64 -7.29
N TRP A 68 8.80 -6.15 -7.50
CA TRP A 68 9.18 -5.38 -8.70
C TRP A 68 9.19 -6.24 -9.98
N LEU A 69 9.22 -7.57 -9.84
CA LEU A 69 9.12 -8.51 -10.95
C LEU A 69 7.67 -8.83 -11.31
N TYR A 70 6.67 -8.46 -10.52
CA TYR A 70 5.28 -8.85 -10.80
C TYR A 70 4.84 -8.31 -12.16
N LYS A 71 4.22 -9.15 -13.01
CA LYS A 71 3.76 -8.73 -14.35
C LYS A 71 2.74 -7.59 -14.32
N GLU A 72 2.08 -7.40 -13.20
CA GLU A 72 1.13 -6.32 -12.95
C GLU A 72 1.80 -5.04 -12.45
N ALA A 73 3.03 -5.11 -11.94
CA ALA A 73 3.76 -3.93 -11.47
C ALA A 73 4.11 -3.02 -12.65
N THR A 74 3.78 -1.75 -12.56
CA THR A 74 4.18 -0.69 -13.50
C THR A 74 4.77 0.47 -12.72
N LEU A 75 5.34 1.46 -13.40
CA LEU A 75 5.79 2.67 -12.72
C LEU A 75 4.60 3.43 -12.11
N ASN A 76 3.46 3.43 -12.80
CA ASN A 76 2.30 4.24 -12.40
C ASN A 76 1.55 3.65 -11.20
N ASN A 77 1.51 2.32 -11.06
CA ASN A 77 0.78 1.65 -9.97
C ASN A 77 1.66 1.18 -8.81
N LEU A 78 2.95 1.55 -8.83
CA LEU A 78 3.94 1.07 -7.87
C LEU A 78 3.50 1.22 -6.40
N PRO A 79 2.87 2.33 -5.95
CA PRO A 79 2.43 2.44 -4.56
C PRO A 79 1.45 1.34 -4.13
N TRP A 80 0.49 1.01 -4.98
CA TRP A 80 -0.57 0.04 -4.67
C TRP A 80 -0.07 -1.39 -4.76
N ILE A 81 0.73 -1.73 -5.78
CA ILE A 81 1.38 -3.04 -5.87
C ILE A 81 2.34 -3.24 -4.68
N PHE A 82 3.02 -2.19 -4.24
CA PHE A 82 3.83 -2.23 -3.02
C PHE A 82 2.99 -2.58 -1.78
N GLY A 83 1.82 -1.97 -1.63
CA GLY A 83 0.86 -2.31 -0.57
C GLY A 83 0.39 -3.77 -0.67
N GLN A 84 -0.04 -4.20 -1.85
CA GLN A 84 -0.57 -5.53 -2.13
C GLN A 84 0.44 -6.67 -1.89
N CYS A 85 1.74 -6.40 -2.03
CA CYS A 85 2.77 -7.39 -1.73
C CYS A 85 2.86 -7.75 -0.23
N SER A 86 2.27 -6.94 0.66
CA SER A 86 2.27 -7.21 2.09
C SER A 86 1.17 -8.23 2.45
N PRO A 87 1.41 -9.14 3.41
CA PRO A 87 0.32 -9.94 3.98
C PRO A 87 -0.63 -9.02 4.77
N ALA A 88 -1.75 -9.56 5.24
CA ALA A 88 -2.58 -8.87 6.20
C ALA A 88 -1.76 -8.46 7.45
N ILE A 89 -1.89 -7.19 7.86
CA ILE A 89 -1.08 -6.60 8.94
C ILE A 89 -2.00 -6.25 10.12
N PRO A 90 -1.66 -6.64 11.37
CA PRO A 90 -2.44 -6.27 12.54
C PRO A 90 -2.58 -4.76 12.71
N LEU A 91 -3.79 -4.30 13.02
CA LEU A 91 -4.09 -2.91 13.35
C LEU A 91 -3.80 -2.56 14.81
N PHE A 92 -3.69 -3.54 15.70
CA PHE A 92 -3.35 -3.28 17.10
C PHE A 92 -2.05 -2.48 17.23
N GLY A 93 -2.11 -1.37 17.97
CA GLY A 93 -0.99 -0.46 18.18
C GLY A 93 -0.66 0.42 16.96
N ARG A 94 -1.36 0.28 15.82
CA ARG A 94 -1.23 1.17 14.67
C ARG A 94 -2.08 2.43 14.87
N MET A 95 -1.79 3.44 14.07
CA MET A 95 -2.46 4.73 14.15
C MET A 95 -3.26 4.99 12.88
N ILE A 96 -4.48 5.50 13.06
CA ILE A 96 -5.37 5.88 11.97
C ILE A 96 -5.76 7.35 12.13
N GLN A 97 -6.12 7.99 11.02
CA GLN A 97 -6.55 9.37 11.01
C GLN A 97 -7.86 9.52 11.79
N LYS A 98 -7.85 10.39 12.79
CA LYS A 98 -9.01 10.71 13.61
C LYS A 98 -10.11 11.30 12.73
N ASN A 99 -11.36 10.92 12.99
CA ASN A 99 -12.55 11.34 12.24
C ASN A 99 -12.54 10.96 10.74
N SER A 100 -11.63 10.08 10.31
CA SER A 100 -11.75 9.44 8.99
C SER A 100 -12.90 8.44 8.98
N GLU A 101 -13.34 8.08 7.78
CA GLU A 101 -14.34 7.03 7.56
C GLU A 101 -13.94 5.72 8.25
N LEU A 102 -12.68 5.29 8.08
CA LEU A 102 -12.13 4.12 8.77
C LEU A 102 -12.24 4.24 10.30
N HIS A 103 -11.94 5.41 10.86
CA HIS A 103 -12.04 5.63 12.30
C HIS A 103 -13.49 5.52 12.79
N GLN A 104 -14.43 6.13 12.08
CA GLN A 104 -15.86 6.08 12.42
C GLN A 104 -16.40 4.65 12.36
N VAL A 105 -16.08 3.92 11.30
CA VAL A 105 -16.53 2.54 11.12
C VAL A 105 -15.98 1.61 12.19
N ILE A 106 -14.69 1.71 12.55
CA ILE A 106 -14.13 0.92 13.67
C ILE A 106 -14.79 1.34 14.99
N GLN A 107 -15.03 2.63 15.20
CA GLN A 107 -15.66 3.12 16.43
C GLN A 107 -17.08 2.57 16.64
N GLU A 108 -17.84 2.42 15.56
CA GLU A 108 -19.22 1.93 15.59
C GLU A 108 -19.29 0.40 15.70
N ASN A 109 -18.37 -0.33 15.09
CA ASN A 109 -18.48 -1.78 14.88
C ASN A 109 -17.49 -2.64 15.69
N CYS A 110 -16.53 -2.02 16.38
CA CYS A 110 -15.48 -2.73 17.12
C CYS A 110 -15.45 -2.29 18.60
N PRO A 111 -16.36 -2.81 19.45
CA PRO A 111 -16.42 -2.45 20.87
C PRO A 111 -15.15 -2.82 21.64
N GLU A 112 -14.34 -3.77 21.14
CA GLU A 112 -13.05 -4.15 21.71
C GLU A 112 -11.96 -3.08 21.56
N VAL A 113 -12.18 -2.07 20.70
CA VAL A 113 -11.20 -1.04 20.40
C VAL A 113 -11.33 0.15 21.34
N GLN A 114 -10.18 0.60 21.85
CA GLN A 114 -10.00 1.88 22.50
C GLN A 114 -9.12 2.77 21.62
N PHE A 115 -9.53 4.03 21.41
CA PHE A 115 -8.72 5.01 20.68
C PHE A 115 -7.93 5.88 21.65
N VAL A 116 -6.60 5.85 21.55
CA VAL A 116 -5.68 6.67 22.36
C VAL A 116 -5.11 7.79 21.48
N PRO A 117 -5.23 9.07 21.86
CA PRO A 117 -4.63 10.16 21.09
C PRO A 117 -3.12 9.98 20.85
N ALA A 118 -2.65 10.27 19.63
CA ALA A 118 -1.22 10.24 19.35
C ALA A 118 -0.49 11.41 20.03
N SER A 119 0.66 11.14 20.63
CA SER A 119 1.42 12.17 21.37
C SER A 119 2.04 13.25 20.47
N PHE A 120 2.24 12.96 19.18
CA PHE A 120 2.88 13.88 18.22
C PHE A 120 1.88 14.62 17.31
N SER A 121 0.58 14.31 17.36
CA SER A 121 -0.42 14.91 16.49
C SER A 121 -1.85 14.68 17.01
N SER A 122 -2.68 15.72 16.95
CA SER A 122 -4.12 15.64 17.23
C SER A 122 -4.93 14.90 16.17
N ASP A 123 -4.34 14.70 14.98
CA ASP A 123 -5.03 14.19 13.80
C ASP A 123 -5.01 12.66 13.72
N TYR A 124 -4.30 12.01 14.64
CA TYR A 124 -4.16 10.56 14.69
C TYR A 124 -4.57 10.00 16.04
N VAL A 125 -5.20 8.83 16.01
CA VAL A 125 -5.47 8.00 17.18
C VAL A 125 -4.82 6.64 17.00
N GLN A 126 -4.32 6.08 18.09
CA GLN A 126 -3.78 4.73 18.16
C GLN A 126 -4.87 3.75 18.55
N ILE A 127 -4.93 2.62 17.84
CA ILE A 127 -5.80 1.49 18.15
C ILE A 127 -5.19 0.71 19.31
N LYS A 128 -5.93 0.64 20.42
CA LYS A 128 -5.64 -0.18 21.59
C LYS A 128 -6.85 -1.06 21.90
N ASN A 129 -6.68 -1.98 22.83
CA ASN A 129 -7.77 -2.83 23.31
C ASN A 129 -8.40 -2.22 24.55
N GLN A 130 -9.71 -2.42 24.71
CA GLN A 130 -10.36 -2.29 26.00
C GLN A 130 -9.77 -3.31 26.99
N GLU A 131 -9.82 -3.00 28.29
CA GLU A 131 -9.36 -3.91 29.33
C GLU A 131 -10.08 -5.27 29.25
N GLY A 132 -9.32 -6.36 29.29
CA GLY A 132 -9.85 -7.72 29.18
C GLY A 132 -10.28 -8.16 27.77
N MET A 133 -10.16 -7.31 26.75
CA MET A 133 -10.51 -7.64 25.36
C MET A 133 -9.28 -7.72 24.46
N PHE A 134 -9.40 -8.42 23.32
CA PHE A 134 -8.36 -8.52 22.31
C PHE A 134 -8.83 -7.88 21.00
N VAL A 135 -7.93 -7.15 20.34
CA VAL A 135 -8.17 -6.59 19.00
C VAL A 135 -7.58 -7.54 17.96
N THR A 136 -8.44 -8.19 17.19
CA THR A 136 -8.08 -9.10 16.09
C THR A 136 -8.36 -8.48 14.72
N LEU A 137 -8.18 -7.17 14.62
CA LEU A 137 -8.35 -6.42 13.37
C LEU A 137 -7.05 -6.38 12.56
N TYR A 138 -7.18 -6.60 11.26
CA TYR A 138 -6.11 -6.59 10.29
C TYR A 138 -6.48 -5.67 9.12
N PHE A 139 -5.47 -5.13 8.44
CA PHE A 139 -5.67 -4.45 7.15
C PHE A 139 -4.87 -5.12 6.04
N THR A 140 -5.34 -4.99 4.81
CA THR A 140 -4.65 -5.50 3.62
C THR A 140 -5.04 -4.73 2.36
N PHE A 141 -4.24 -4.90 1.30
CA PHE A 141 -4.55 -4.43 -0.06
C PHE A 141 -4.75 -5.64 -0.97
N LEU A 142 -5.87 -5.71 -1.70
CA LEU A 142 -6.20 -6.86 -2.55
C LEU A 142 -7.08 -6.44 -3.74
N ASN A 143 -7.48 -7.40 -4.58
CA ASN A 143 -8.30 -7.15 -5.78
C ASN A 143 -7.74 -6.04 -6.69
N HIS A 144 -6.47 -6.15 -7.06
CA HIS A 144 -5.94 -5.30 -8.13
C HIS A 144 -6.68 -5.61 -9.43
N GLU A 145 -7.47 -4.65 -9.91
CA GLU A 145 -8.24 -4.76 -11.14
C GLU A 145 -7.80 -3.72 -12.15
N LYS A 146 -7.89 -4.10 -13.42
CA LYS A 146 -7.53 -3.27 -14.56
C LYS A 146 -8.50 -3.55 -15.70
N CYS A 147 -9.20 -2.52 -16.16
CA CYS A 147 -10.09 -2.59 -17.31
C CYS A 147 -9.84 -1.40 -18.24
N VAL A 148 -10.29 -1.56 -19.49
CA VAL A 148 -10.28 -0.48 -20.49
C VAL A 148 -11.72 -0.07 -20.71
N VAL A 149 -12.03 1.20 -20.48
CA VAL A 149 -13.35 1.79 -20.73
C VAL A 149 -13.11 2.97 -21.67
N GLU A 150 -13.76 2.97 -22.84
CA GLU A 150 -13.67 4.07 -23.81
C GLU A 150 -12.22 4.53 -24.11
N GLU A 151 -11.32 3.56 -24.31
CA GLU A 151 -9.88 3.75 -24.57
C GLU A 151 -9.03 4.23 -23.38
N GLU A 152 -9.64 4.50 -22.23
CA GLU A 152 -8.95 4.83 -20.99
C GLU A 152 -8.70 3.58 -20.14
N ILE A 153 -7.51 3.52 -19.53
CA ILE A 153 -7.18 2.47 -18.56
C ILE A 153 -7.70 2.89 -17.20
N HIS A 154 -8.64 2.13 -16.66
CA HIS A 154 -9.09 2.22 -15.28
C HIS A 154 -8.44 1.11 -14.47
N GLU A 155 -7.83 1.49 -13.36
CA GLU A 155 -7.11 0.56 -12.50
C GLU A 155 -7.47 0.87 -11.04
N THR A 156 -7.73 -0.17 -10.26
CA THR A 156 -8.21 -0.06 -8.87
C THR A 156 -7.53 -1.07 -7.97
N MET A 157 -7.56 -0.80 -6.67
CA MET A 157 -7.10 -1.69 -5.62
C MET A 157 -8.03 -1.56 -4.42
N ASP A 158 -8.48 -2.67 -3.84
CA ASP A 158 -9.25 -2.62 -2.60
C ASP A 158 -8.31 -2.51 -1.40
N PHE A 159 -8.68 -1.65 -0.46
CA PHE A 159 -8.12 -1.60 0.88
C PHE A 159 -9.19 -2.06 1.88
N LEU A 160 -8.89 -3.13 2.61
CA LEU A 160 -9.82 -3.73 3.56
C LEU A 160 -9.28 -3.63 4.98
N VAL A 161 -10.21 -3.49 5.93
CA VAL A 161 -10.00 -3.84 7.34
C VAL A 161 -11.01 -4.90 7.72
N PHE A 162 -10.54 -5.97 8.33
CA PHE A 162 -11.34 -7.11 8.67
C PHE A 162 -10.94 -7.68 10.03
N ARG A 163 -11.86 -8.40 10.65
CA ARG A 163 -11.62 -9.20 11.84
C ARG A 163 -11.35 -10.64 11.39
N GLU A 164 -10.19 -11.18 11.80
CA GLU A 164 -9.85 -12.58 11.50
C GLU A 164 -10.90 -13.50 12.15
N ASN A 165 -11.55 -14.33 11.34
CA ASN A 165 -12.43 -15.39 11.83
C ASN A 165 -11.81 -16.74 11.52
N ARG A 166 -11.42 -17.49 12.55
CA ARG A 166 -10.71 -18.77 12.38
C ARG A 166 -11.61 -19.93 11.96
N LEU A 167 -12.92 -19.78 12.10
CA LEU A 167 -13.89 -20.86 11.89
C LEU A 167 -14.76 -20.61 10.65
N GLU A 168 -14.88 -19.36 10.21
CA GLU A 168 -15.72 -18.94 9.08
C GLU A 168 -14.97 -17.93 8.20
N GLU A 169 -15.69 -17.29 7.27
CA GLU A 169 -15.12 -16.20 6.47
C GLU A 169 -14.77 -14.99 7.35
N ASP A 170 -13.71 -14.28 6.96
CA ASP A 170 -13.28 -13.06 7.63
C ASP A 170 -14.39 -12.00 7.62
N ASP A 171 -14.60 -11.36 8.77
CA ASP A 171 -15.62 -10.34 8.96
C ASP A 171 -15.08 -8.98 8.48
N ILE A 172 -15.51 -8.55 7.29
CA ILE A 172 -15.08 -7.28 6.68
C ILE A 172 -15.72 -6.11 7.41
N ILE A 173 -14.91 -5.39 8.19
CA ILE A 173 -15.33 -4.22 8.96
C ILE A 173 -15.37 -2.97 8.09
N PHE A 174 -14.40 -2.81 7.19
CA PHE A 174 -14.29 -1.65 6.32
C PHE A 174 -13.72 -2.07 4.97
N SER A 175 -14.27 -1.49 3.90
CA SER A 175 -13.78 -1.69 2.54
C SER A 175 -13.76 -0.36 1.80
N LYS A 176 -12.68 -0.12 1.05
CA LYS A 176 -12.56 1.03 0.19
C LYS A 176 -11.82 0.67 -1.09
N THR A 177 -12.48 0.84 -2.23
CA THR A 177 -11.82 0.74 -3.54
C THR A 177 -11.03 2.02 -3.81
N LEU A 178 -9.72 1.87 -3.95
CA LEU A 178 -8.77 2.94 -4.23
C LEU A 178 -8.58 3.08 -5.75
N PRO A 179 -8.86 4.25 -6.34
CA PRO A 179 -8.50 4.49 -7.73
C PRO A 179 -6.96 4.60 -7.86
N ILE A 180 -6.43 3.92 -8.86
CA ILE A 180 -5.04 4.04 -9.30
C ILE A 180 -5.03 5.06 -10.44
N GLU A 181 -4.93 6.34 -10.06
CA GLU A 181 -4.79 7.41 -11.02
C GLU A 181 -3.42 7.32 -11.70
N SER A 182 -3.42 6.87 -12.96
CA SER A 182 -2.21 6.53 -13.72
C SER A 182 -1.17 7.65 -13.81
N VAL A 183 -1.60 8.92 -13.71
CA VAL A 183 -0.71 10.09 -13.76
C VAL A 183 -0.37 10.67 -12.38
N TYR A 184 -1.08 10.30 -11.32
CA TYR A 184 -0.90 10.96 -10.02
C TYR A 184 0.48 10.69 -9.41
N PHE A 185 0.89 9.42 -9.37
CA PHE A 185 2.21 9.07 -8.83
C PHE A 185 3.35 9.59 -9.71
N SER A 186 3.23 9.51 -11.04
CA SER A 186 4.25 10.02 -11.96
C SER A 186 4.40 11.54 -11.85
N ASN A 187 3.29 12.29 -11.78
CA ASN A 187 3.31 13.73 -11.53
C ASN A 187 3.95 14.08 -10.18
N LEU A 188 3.63 13.32 -9.13
CA LEU A 188 4.25 13.52 -7.81
C LEU A 188 5.74 13.23 -7.86
N ALA A 189 6.17 12.16 -8.54
CA ALA A 189 7.55 11.76 -8.70
C ALA A 189 8.39 12.79 -9.47
N SER A 190 7.81 13.43 -10.50
CA SER A 190 8.47 14.47 -11.29
C SER A 190 8.38 15.88 -10.69
N SER A 191 7.49 16.09 -9.72
CA SER A 191 7.27 17.42 -9.12
C SER A 191 8.45 17.86 -8.24
N LYS A 192 8.94 19.08 -8.48
CA LYS A 192 9.94 19.76 -7.64
C LYS A 192 9.31 20.56 -6.49
N LYS A 193 7.98 20.69 -6.47
CA LYS A 193 7.25 21.58 -5.53
C LYS A 193 7.49 21.24 -4.06
N TYR A 194 7.83 19.99 -3.76
CA TYR A 194 7.99 19.48 -2.40
C TYR A 194 9.36 18.80 -2.20
N GLU A 195 10.36 19.17 -3.00
CA GLU A 195 11.66 18.48 -2.98
C GLU A 195 12.44 18.72 -1.67
N ASP A 196 12.25 19.88 -1.04
CA ASP A 196 12.85 20.19 0.26
C ASP A 196 12.15 19.44 1.42
N ASN A 197 10.93 18.93 1.19
CA ASN A 197 10.10 18.26 2.20
C ASN A 197 10.16 16.73 2.12
N ARG A 198 11.09 16.19 1.32
CA ARG A 198 11.27 14.74 1.13
C ARG A 198 11.68 14.08 2.43
N ASN A 199 11.12 12.91 2.72
CA ASN A 199 11.47 12.17 3.94
C ASN A 199 12.79 11.41 3.75
N GLN A 200 13.89 12.07 4.09
CA GLN A 200 15.24 11.54 3.93
C GLN A 200 15.48 10.24 4.72
N GLU A 201 14.78 10.02 5.83
CA GLU A 201 14.92 8.78 6.59
C GLU A 201 14.33 7.58 5.85
N LEU A 202 13.19 7.76 5.17
CA LEU A 202 12.57 6.72 4.36
C LEU A 202 13.41 6.44 3.10
N LEU A 203 13.95 7.47 2.46
CA LEU A 203 14.83 7.30 1.30
C LEU A 203 16.12 6.55 1.67
N LYS A 204 16.78 6.93 2.76
CA LYS A 204 17.95 6.22 3.27
C LYS A 204 17.63 4.78 3.65
N LEU A 205 16.46 4.55 4.27
CA LEU A 205 15.98 3.20 4.57
C LEU A 205 15.84 2.38 3.28
N ALA A 206 15.18 2.90 2.25
CA ALA A 206 14.96 2.19 1.00
C ALA A 206 16.27 1.78 0.32
N LYS A 207 17.19 2.75 0.16
CA LYS A 207 18.53 2.52 -0.41
C LYS A 207 19.29 1.41 0.31
N ASN A 208 19.34 1.47 1.64
CA ASN A 208 20.06 0.48 2.43
C ASN A 208 19.46 -0.92 2.29
N MET A 209 18.12 -1.02 2.31
CA MET A 209 17.42 -2.30 2.24
C MET A 209 17.50 -2.93 0.84
N ILE A 210 17.37 -2.13 -0.22
CA ILE A 210 17.49 -2.60 -1.61
C ILE A 210 18.91 -3.12 -1.86
N HIS A 211 19.94 -2.36 -1.47
CA HIS A 211 21.32 -2.81 -1.60
C HIS A 211 21.58 -4.16 -0.88
N LEU A 212 21.04 -4.32 0.33
CA LEU A 212 21.19 -5.56 1.10
C LEU A 212 20.54 -6.80 0.46
N TYR A 213 19.40 -6.63 -0.22
CA TYR A 213 18.61 -7.75 -0.74
C TYR A 213 18.86 -8.07 -2.22
N ILE A 214 19.40 -7.12 -2.99
CA ILE A 214 19.56 -7.26 -4.45
C ILE A 214 21.02 -7.45 -4.86
N SER A 215 22.00 -7.04 -4.04
CA SER A 215 23.43 -7.23 -4.32
C SER A 215 23.95 -8.63 -3.97
N LYS A 216 23.13 -9.68 -4.07
CA LYS A 216 23.51 -11.08 -3.87
C LYS A 216 23.45 -11.87 -5.17
#